data_AF-A0A0Q9LE87-F1
#
_entry.id   AF-A0A0Q9LE87-F1
#
_cell.length_a   1.000
_cell.length_b   1.000
_cell.length_c   1.000
_cell.angle_alpha   90.00
_cell.angle_beta   90.00
_cell.angle_gamma   90.00
#
_symmetry.space_group_name_H-M   'P 1'
#
loop_
_entity.id
_entity.type
_entity.pdbx_description
1 polymer ?
#
loop_
_entity_poly.entity_id
_entity_poly.type
_entity_poly.pdbx_seq_one_letter_code
_entity_poly.pdbx_strand_id
1 'polypeptide(L)'
;MRGGLQTNGPHETKSMKKWNKPLIIIAGALVVIGIALYGSISLYAKLNKVTELHTRLDEAAEKPETVPTQEQEQEQEQEQEQEQAEKQKQDAIHEQSEVPQPASAETLTPAQPSNHANEGQKPVADAASAEDKARKKKEIDVSVTAKLWQLKSSCQARSNSLAGQIAQEFGGDDGATAATVQSKYLDKIFAAEAECDAKFNQLISNAHNEYKAAGLGDQSLPDWSSQYESAKAEARAGALAVIANSLN
;
A
#
# COMPACT_ATOMS: atom_id res chain seq x y z
N MET A 1 65.86 -28.28 56.55
CA MET A 1 66.20 -28.57 55.14
C MET A 1 64.99 -28.22 54.28
N ARG A 2 65.23 -27.43 53.21
CA ARG A 2 64.43 -27.21 51.98
C ARG A 2 62.94 -26.86 52.19
N GLY A 3 62.45 -25.64 51.92
CA GLY A 3 62.78 -24.73 50.82
C GLY A 3 61.94 -25.09 49.59
N GLY A 4 60.88 -24.32 49.32
CA GLY A 4 59.98 -24.49 48.19
C GLY A 4 59.23 -23.20 47.86
N LEU A 5 59.91 -22.28 47.19
CA LEU A 5 59.35 -21.06 46.59
C LEU A 5 58.50 -21.44 45.38
N GLN A 6 57.19 -21.20 45.44
CA GLN A 6 56.31 -21.22 44.27
C GLN A 6 56.27 -19.81 43.67
N THR A 7 56.78 -19.69 42.46
CA THR A 7 56.79 -18.45 41.66
C THR A 7 55.45 -18.30 40.94
N ASN A 8 54.71 -17.24 41.28
CA ASN A 8 53.54 -16.80 40.52
C ASN A 8 53.98 -16.17 39.20
N GLY A 9 53.66 -16.81 38.08
CA GLY A 9 53.85 -16.23 36.74
C GLY A 9 52.69 -15.30 36.38
N PRO A 10 52.94 -14.07 35.89
CA PRO A 10 51.89 -13.20 35.40
C PRO A 10 51.41 -13.70 34.03
N HIS A 11 50.16 -14.14 33.95
CA HIS A 11 49.49 -14.42 32.68
C HIS A 11 49.06 -13.10 32.05
N GLU A 12 49.86 -12.59 31.12
CA GLU A 12 49.54 -11.43 30.31
C GLU A 12 48.50 -11.80 29.25
N THR A 13 47.22 -11.62 29.56
CA THR A 13 46.15 -11.79 28.57
C THR A 13 46.07 -10.56 27.67
N LYS A 14 46.58 -10.68 26.44
CA LYS A 14 46.36 -9.71 25.34
C LYS A 14 44.86 -9.43 25.18
N SER A 15 44.43 -8.27 25.66
CA SER A 15 43.12 -7.69 25.39
C SER A 15 43.02 -7.37 23.89
N MET A 16 42.41 -8.27 23.12
CA MET A 16 42.07 -7.98 21.73
C MET A 16 40.91 -6.97 21.70
N LYS A 17 41.24 -5.80 21.15
CA LYS A 17 40.42 -4.61 20.92
C LYS A 17 39.08 -4.95 20.22
N LYS A 18 38.03 -5.24 21.00
CA LYS A 18 36.65 -5.43 20.55
C LYS A 18 36.00 -4.07 20.26
N TRP A 19 36.33 -3.39 19.15
CA TRP A 19 35.85 -2.01 18.94
C TRP A 19 35.17 -1.71 17.60
N ASN A 20 34.79 -2.71 16.80
CA ASN A 20 34.33 -2.45 15.43
C ASN A 20 32.98 -3.12 15.07
N LYS A 21 32.42 -3.96 15.95
CA LYS A 21 31.13 -4.62 15.68
C LYS A 21 29.92 -3.68 15.61
N PRO A 22 29.77 -2.63 16.45
CA PRO A 22 28.60 -1.76 16.35
C PRO A 22 28.61 -0.89 15.08
N LEU A 23 29.79 -0.49 14.58
CA LEU A 23 29.89 0.35 13.38
C LEU A 23 29.43 -0.34 12.10
N ILE A 24 29.66 -1.66 11.97
CA ILE A 24 29.22 -2.42 10.79
C ILE A 24 27.70 -2.56 10.75
N ILE A 25 27.05 -2.70 11.91
CA ILE A 25 25.59 -2.81 12.01
C ILE A 25 24.91 -1.48 11.64
N ILE A 26 25.47 -0.35 12.10
CA ILE A 26 24.95 0.99 11.77
C ILE A 26 25.09 1.27 10.26
N ALA A 27 26.23 0.93 9.66
CA ALA A 27 26.45 1.12 8.22
C ALA A 27 25.48 0.28 7.37
N GLY A 28 25.18 -0.95 7.77
CA GLY A 28 24.21 -1.81 7.09
C GLY A 28 22.78 -1.26 7.12
N ALA A 29 22.35 -0.73 8.27
CA ALA A 29 21.01 -0.15 8.41
C ALA A 29 20.80 1.08 7.51
N LEU A 30 21.82 1.95 7.38
CA LEU A 30 21.74 3.15 6.54
C LEU A 30 21.60 2.83 5.04
N VAL A 31 22.22 1.76 4.56
CA VAL A 31 22.10 1.34 3.15
C VAL A 31 20.67 0.86 2.85
N VAL A 32 20.08 0.06 3.74
CA VAL A 32 18.69 -0.43 3.55
C VAL A 32 17.69 0.72 3.59
N ILE A 33 17.86 1.66 4.51
CA ILE A 33 17.03 2.88 4.56
C ILE A 33 17.20 3.71 3.28
N GLY A 34 18.43 3.86 2.78
CA GLY A 34 18.70 4.57 1.53
C GLY A 34 18.00 3.94 0.33
N ILE A 35 18.01 2.61 0.19
CA ILE A 35 17.32 1.90 -0.89
C ILE A 35 15.80 2.06 -0.78
N ALA A 36 15.24 1.95 0.44
CA ALA A 36 13.81 2.13 0.66
C ALA A 36 13.33 3.57 0.35
N LEU A 37 14.12 4.58 0.72
CA LEU A 37 13.85 5.98 0.41
C LEU A 37 14.02 6.29 -1.08
N TYR A 38 15.07 5.76 -1.72
CA TYR A 38 15.31 5.98 -3.16
C TYR A 38 14.22 5.32 -4.03
N GLY A 39 13.78 4.11 -3.67
CA GLY A 39 12.68 3.42 -4.34
C GLY A 39 11.35 4.17 -4.23
N SER A 40 11.06 4.77 -3.07
CA SER A 40 9.82 5.52 -2.85
C SER A 40 9.80 6.88 -3.58
N ILE A 41 10.94 7.55 -3.71
CA ILE A 41 11.05 8.80 -4.50
C ILE A 41 10.88 8.54 -6.01
N SER A 42 11.46 7.45 -6.53
CA SER A 42 11.33 7.06 -7.95
C SER A 42 9.88 6.74 -8.34
N LEU A 43 9.13 6.12 -7.43
CA LEU A 43 7.69 5.88 -7.59
C LEU A 43 6.88 7.18 -7.54
N TYR A 44 7.21 8.12 -6.64
CA TYR A 44 6.56 9.43 -6.56
C TYR A 44 6.78 10.28 -7.83
N ALA A 45 7.98 10.24 -8.41
CA ALA A 45 8.27 10.95 -9.66
C ALA A 45 7.48 10.40 -10.86
N LYS A 46 7.25 9.08 -10.91
CA LYS A 46 6.38 8.47 -11.93
C LYS A 46 4.90 8.77 -11.71
N LEU A 47 4.43 8.84 -10.46
CA LEU A 47 3.05 9.23 -10.16
C LEU A 47 2.72 10.67 -10.59
N ASN A 48 3.63 11.62 -10.39
CA ASN A 48 3.42 13.00 -10.88
C ASN A 48 3.33 13.09 -12.42
N LYS A 49 4.07 12.24 -13.16
CA LYS A 49 3.93 12.16 -14.63
C LYS A 49 2.57 11.61 -15.05
N VAL A 50 1.99 10.68 -14.30
CA VAL A 50 0.65 10.14 -14.59
C VAL A 50 -0.42 11.23 -14.37
N THR A 51 -0.29 12.05 -13.32
CA THR A 51 -1.18 13.19 -13.07
C THR A 51 -1.08 14.25 -14.17
N GLU A 52 0.12 14.49 -14.71
CA GLU A 52 0.31 15.40 -15.85
C GLU A 52 -0.28 14.82 -17.14
N LEU A 53 -0.18 13.51 -17.36
CA LEU A 53 -0.84 12.85 -18.50
C LEU A 53 -2.37 12.87 -18.37
N HIS A 54 -2.94 12.67 -17.19
CA HIS A 54 -4.38 12.80 -16.98
C HIS A 54 -4.87 14.22 -17.19
N THR A 55 -4.13 15.21 -16.69
CA THR A 55 -4.41 16.63 -16.98
C THR A 55 -4.37 16.93 -18.49
N ARG A 56 -3.41 16.36 -19.23
CA ARG A 56 -3.36 16.52 -20.69
C ARG A 56 -4.44 15.75 -21.45
N LEU A 57 -4.91 14.62 -20.93
CA LEU A 57 -6.04 13.87 -21.50
C LEU A 57 -7.37 14.63 -21.32
N ASP A 58 -7.58 15.24 -20.15
CA ASP A 58 -8.75 16.10 -19.92
C ASP A 58 -8.67 17.41 -20.74
N GLU A 59 -7.49 18.02 -20.87
CA GLU A 59 -7.30 19.20 -21.72
C GLU A 59 -7.44 18.88 -23.22
N ALA A 60 -7.03 17.68 -23.66
CA ALA A 60 -7.20 17.22 -25.03
C ALA A 60 -8.67 16.84 -25.36
N ALA A 61 -9.47 16.50 -24.36
CA ALA A 61 -10.89 16.18 -24.55
C ALA A 61 -11.78 17.43 -24.73
N GLU A 62 -11.35 18.62 -24.28
CA GLU A 62 -12.13 19.86 -24.38
C GLU A 62 -11.78 20.76 -25.59
N LYS A 63 -10.78 20.44 -26.42
CA LYS A 63 -10.44 21.25 -27.60
C LYS A 63 -10.68 20.53 -28.93
N PRO A 64 -11.60 21.03 -29.79
CA PRO A 64 -11.70 20.53 -31.17
C PRO A 64 -10.48 20.97 -31.99
N GLU A 65 -9.90 19.97 -32.64
CA GLU A 65 -8.86 19.99 -33.69
C GLU A 65 -8.23 21.34 -34.06
N THR A 66 -6.95 21.48 -33.70
CA THR A 66 -5.99 22.26 -34.51
C THR A 66 -4.76 21.41 -34.78
N VAL A 67 -4.46 21.30 -36.07
CA VAL A 67 -3.43 20.52 -36.79
C VAL A 67 -2.03 20.60 -36.14
N PRO A 68 -1.22 19.52 -36.11
CA PRO A 68 0.06 19.49 -35.42
C PRO A 68 1.20 20.05 -36.28
N THR A 69 2.08 20.85 -35.66
CA THR A 69 3.42 21.16 -36.17
C THR A 69 4.42 20.23 -35.48
N GLN A 70 5.05 19.35 -36.27
CA GLN A 70 6.22 18.56 -35.91
C GLN A 70 7.42 19.48 -35.67
N GLU A 71 8.01 19.43 -34.47
CA GLU A 71 9.45 19.60 -34.23
C GLU A 71 9.73 19.38 -32.74
N GLN A 72 9.98 18.12 -32.34
CA GLN A 72 10.84 17.76 -31.20
C GLN A 72 10.87 16.23 -31.05
N GLU A 73 11.64 15.59 -31.92
CA GLU A 73 11.97 14.17 -31.84
C GLU A 73 13.46 14.02 -32.17
N GLN A 74 14.34 14.41 -31.23
CA GLN A 74 15.78 14.12 -31.34
C GLN A 74 16.57 14.37 -30.04
N GLU A 75 16.14 13.86 -28.88
CA GLU A 75 17.07 13.78 -27.72
C GLU A 75 16.70 12.73 -26.67
N GLN A 76 16.07 11.62 -27.04
CA GLN A 76 15.70 10.57 -26.07
C GLN A 76 15.88 9.13 -26.58
N GLU A 77 16.90 8.90 -27.41
CA GLU A 77 17.21 7.57 -27.99
C GLU A 77 18.60 7.04 -27.60
N GLN A 78 19.16 7.45 -26.45
CA GLN A 78 20.49 6.96 -26.05
C GLN A 78 20.60 6.35 -24.63
N GLU A 79 19.50 6.23 -23.89
CA GLU A 79 19.54 5.68 -22.51
C GLU A 79 18.67 4.43 -22.32
N GLN A 80 18.20 3.79 -23.41
CA GLN A 80 17.34 2.61 -23.34
C GLN A 80 17.99 1.28 -23.78
N GLU A 81 19.28 1.30 -24.14
CA GLU A 81 19.98 0.10 -24.66
C GLU A 81 20.87 -0.63 -23.63
N GLN A 82 20.78 -0.30 -22.33
CA GLN A 82 21.59 -0.96 -21.29
C GLN A 82 20.82 -1.81 -20.27
N GLU A 83 19.48 -1.87 -20.31
CA GLU A 83 18.67 -2.60 -19.33
C GLU A 83 17.90 -3.80 -19.93
N GLN A 84 18.41 -4.41 -21.01
CA GLN A 84 17.77 -5.58 -21.65
C GLN A 84 18.62 -6.86 -21.69
N ALA A 85 19.68 -6.94 -20.87
CA ALA A 85 20.55 -8.11 -20.80
C ALA A 85 20.36 -9.02 -19.56
N GLU A 86 19.47 -8.69 -18.60
CA GLU A 86 19.38 -9.43 -17.33
C GLU A 86 17.97 -10.01 -17.03
N LYS A 87 17.29 -10.54 -18.05
CA LYS A 87 16.00 -11.21 -17.85
C LYS A 87 15.82 -12.49 -18.68
N GLN A 88 16.81 -13.37 -18.62
CA GLN A 88 16.69 -14.70 -19.23
C GLN A 88 17.34 -15.78 -18.36
N LYS A 89 16.82 -15.99 -17.14
CA LYS A 89 17.01 -17.24 -16.39
C LYS A 89 16.09 -17.37 -15.17
N GLN A 90 14.86 -17.82 -15.37
CA GLN A 90 14.15 -18.68 -14.41
C GLN A 90 12.84 -19.16 -15.03
N ASP A 91 12.97 -20.17 -15.88
CA ASP A 91 11.93 -21.17 -16.07
C ASP A 91 12.34 -22.42 -15.29
N ALA A 92 11.31 -23.03 -14.69
CA ALA A 92 11.18 -24.43 -14.29
C ALA A 92 10.98 -24.68 -12.77
N ILE A 93 9.90 -25.44 -12.53
CA ILE A 93 9.55 -26.24 -11.34
C ILE A 93 8.62 -25.53 -10.34
N HIS A 94 7.30 -25.77 -10.44
CA HIS A 94 6.52 -26.65 -9.53
C HIS A 94 5.02 -26.50 -9.85
N GLU A 95 4.42 -27.44 -10.57
CA GLU A 95 3.74 -28.64 -10.04
C GLU A 95 2.35 -28.36 -9.42
N GLN A 96 1.36 -28.46 -10.31
CA GLN A 96 0.00 -28.97 -10.15
C GLN A 96 -0.42 -29.42 -8.72
N SER A 97 -1.33 -28.67 -8.10
CA SER A 97 -2.20 -29.18 -7.05
C SER A 97 -3.65 -28.81 -7.33
N GLU A 98 -4.34 -29.83 -7.84
CA GLU A 98 -5.77 -29.96 -8.04
C GLU A 98 -6.44 -30.08 -6.67
N VAL A 99 -7.35 -29.16 -6.32
CA VAL A 99 -8.16 -29.25 -5.08
C VAL A 99 -9.64 -29.00 -5.42
N PRO A 100 -10.57 -29.78 -4.83
CA PRO A 100 -11.88 -30.06 -5.43
C PRO A 100 -12.91 -28.95 -5.24
N GLN A 101 -13.73 -28.81 -6.28
CA GLN A 101 -14.96 -28.02 -6.34
C GLN A 101 -16.07 -28.68 -5.49
N PRO A 102 -16.62 -28.02 -4.44
CA PRO A 102 -17.81 -28.51 -3.77
C PRO A 102 -19.06 -28.17 -4.60
N ALA A 103 -19.79 -29.22 -4.97
CA ALA A 103 -21.13 -29.17 -5.53
C ALA A 103 -22.12 -28.66 -4.47
N SER A 104 -22.70 -27.49 -4.70
CA SER A 104 -23.84 -27.00 -3.93
C SER A 104 -25.14 -27.51 -4.55
N ALA A 105 -25.87 -28.27 -3.74
CA ALA A 105 -27.11 -28.94 -4.04
C ALA A 105 -28.25 -27.97 -4.38
N GLU A 106 -29.04 -28.39 -5.36
CA GLU A 106 -30.36 -27.88 -5.71
C GLU A 106 -31.28 -27.86 -4.48
N THR A 107 -31.97 -26.74 -4.24
CA THR A 107 -33.12 -26.68 -3.34
C THR A 107 -34.32 -26.13 -4.09
N LEU A 108 -35.39 -26.90 -4.02
CA LEU A 108 -36.60 -26.85 -4.82
C LEU A 108 -37.46 -25.60 -4.59
N THR A 109 -38.01 -25.16 -5.70
CA THR A 109 -39.12 -24.24 -5.93
C THR A 109 -40.40 -24.63 -5.17
N PRO A 110 -41.15 -23.66 -4.61
CA PRO A 110 -42.60 -23.73 -4.55
C PRO A 110 -43.23 -22.80 -5.60
N ALA A 111 -43.99 -23.39 -6.51
CA ALA A 111 -44.83 -22.68 -7.46
C ALA A 111 -45.98 -21.97 -6.73
N GLN A 112 -46.22 -20.70 -7.06
CA GLN A 112 -47.45 -19.98 -6.67
C GLN A 112 -48.13 -19.40 -7.93
N PRO A 113 -49.47 -19.40 -8.02
CA PRO A 113 -50.18 -19.20 -9.29
C PRO A 113 -50.30 -17.73 -9.69
N SER A 114 -50.25 -17.56 -11.00
CA SER A 114 -50.63 -16.37 -11.77
C SER A 114 -52.07 -15.94 -11.49
N ASN A 115 -52.29 -14.62 -11.35
CA ASN A 115 -53.38 -13.87 -11.99
C ASN A 115 -53.35 -12.40 -11.50
N HIS A 116 -52.96 -11.46 -12.36
CA HIS A 116 -53.74 -10.23 -12.57
C HIS A 116 -53.25 -9.43 -13.79
N ALA A 117 -54.21 -9.12 -14.66
CA ALA A 117 -54.12 -8.35 -15.88
C ALA A 117 -53.70 -6.89 -15.62
N ASN A 118 -52.78 -6.34 -16.41
CA ASN A 118 -53.03 -5.44 -17.55
C ASN A 118 -53.62 -4.07 -17.15
N GLU A 119 -52.76 -3.05 -17.04
CA GLU A 119 -52.93 -1.78 -17.76
C GLU A 119 -51.58 -1.06 -17.86
N GLY A 120 -51.16 -0.80 -19.11
CA GLY A 120 -49.87 -0.25 -19.46
C GLY A 120 -49.77 1.25 -19.19
N GLN A 121 -49.04 1.61 -18.14
CA GLN A 121 -48.26 2.84 -18.11
C GLN A 121 -46.79 2.42 -18.03
N LYS A 122 -46.14 2.39 -19.19
CA LYS A 122 -44.68 2.32 -19.28
C LYS A 122 -44.16 3.50 -18.44
N PRO A 123 -43.46 3.28 -17.32
CA PRO A 123 -42.86 4.38 -16.58
C PRO A 123 -41.94 5.06 -17.59
N VAL A 124 -42.25 6.31 -17.93
CA VAL A 124 -41.28 7.17 -18.60
C VAL A 124 -40.10 7.14 -17.66
N ALA A 125 -39.01 6.49 -18.07
CA ALA A 125 -37.78 6.47 -17.33
C ALA A 125 -37.35 7.93 -17.23
N ASP A 126 -37.70 8.55 -16.10
CA ASP A 126 -37.37 9.92 -15.78
C ASP A 126 -35.85 10.01 -15.90
N ALA A 127 -35.42 10.62 -17.00
CA ALA A 127 -34.04 11.05 -17.15
C ALA A 127 -33.82 12.04 -16.01
N ALA A 128 -33.25 11.56 -14.91
CA ALA A 128 -32.87 12.39 -13.79
C ALA A 128 -32.17 13.63 -14.35
N SER A 129 -32.65 14.80 -13.94
CA SER A 129 -32.14 16.07 -14.46
C SER A 129 -30.63 16.16 -14.23
N ALA A 130 -29.93 16.95 -15.05
CA ALA A 130 -28.48 17.13 -14.89
C ALA A 130 -28.15 17.65 -13.48
N GLU A 131 -29.04 18.47 -12.92
CA GLU A 131 -29.01 18.99 -11.56
C GLU A 131 -29.11 17.89 -10.51
N ASP A 132 -30.03 16.92 -10.69
CA ASP A 132 -30.17 15.77 -9.78
C ASP A 132 -28.93 14.88 -9.80
N LYS A 133 -28.35 14.66 -10.98
CA LYS A 133 -27.10 13.90 -11.12
C LYS A 133 -25.94 14.59 -10.43
N ALA A 134 -25.76 15.89 -10.65
CA ALA A 134 -24.72 16.67 -9.99
C ALA A 134 -24.87 16.67 -8.46
N ARG A 135 -26.11 16.79 -7.97
CA ARG A 135 -26.42 16.70 -6.54
C ARG A 135 -26.06 15.32 -5.97
N LYS A 136 -26.50 14.23 -6.61
CA LYS A 136 -26.17 12.86 -6.18
C LYS A 136 -24.67 12.60 -6.19
N LYS A 137 -23.94 13.07 -7.21
CA LYS A 137 -22.48 12.96 -7.27
C LYS A 137 -21.84 13.58 -6.03
N LYS A 138 -22.21 14.82 -5.71
CA LYS A 138 -21.70 15.54 -4.54
C LYS A 138 -22.02 14.82 -3.23
N GLU A 139 -23.23 14.28 -3.09
CA GLU A 139 -23.64 13.51 -1.90
C GLU A 139 -22.80 12.24 -1.73
N ILE A 140 -22.58 11.48 -2.82
CA ILE A 140 -21.72 10.29 -2.81
C ILE A 140 -20.28 10.68 -2.48
N ASP A 141 -19.75 11.73 -3.12
CA ASP A 141 -18.37 12.19 -2.91
C ASP A 141 -18.09 12.56 -1.46
N VAL A 142 -19.01 13.32 -0.84
CA VAL A 142 -18.91 13.71 0.58
C VAL A 142 -18.99 12.49 1.48
N SER A 143 -19.92 11.57 1.21
CA SER A 143 -20.09 10.33 1.98
C SER A 143 -18.83 9.45 1.95
N VAL A 144 -18.29 9.20 0.75
CA VAL A 144 -17.09 8.36 0.58
C VAL A 144 -15.87 9.04 1.18
N THR A 145 -15.71 10.35 1.00
CA THR A 145 -14.61 11.11 1.60
C THR A 145 -14.64 11.06 3.13
N ALA A 146 -15.81 11.16 3.75
CA ALA A 146 -15.96 11.01 5.20
C ALA A 146 -15.57 9.60 5.68
N LYS A 147 -16.03 8.55 4.98
CA LYS A 147 -15.65 7.16 5.27
C LYS A 147 -14.15 6.92 5.08
N LEU A 148 -13.55 7.52 4.06
CA LEU A 148 -12.11 7.44 3.82
C LEU A 148 -11.32 8.08 4.95
N TRP A 149 -11.75 9.26 5.43
CA TRP A 149 -11.10 9.93 6.56
C TRP A 149 -11.18 9.09 7.84
N GLN A 150 -12.34 8.49 8.12
CA GLN A 150 -12.51 7.56 9.24
C GLN A 150 -11.60 6.33 9.11
N LEU A 151 -11.51 5.74 7.91
CA LEU A 151 -10.63 4.62 7.64
C LEU A 151 -9.16 5.00 7.88
N LYS A 152 -8.71 6.13 7.33
CA LYS A 152 -7.35 6.67 7.54
C LYS A 152 -7.03 6.83 9.02
N SER A 153 -7.90 7.47 9.79
CA SER A 153 -7.72 7.64 11.23
C SER A 153 -7.61 6.30 11.97
N SER A 154 -8.47 5.34 11.64
CA SER A 154 -8.43 4.00 12.23
C SER A 154 -7.13 3.26 11.89
N CYS A 155 -6.68 3.32 10.65
CA CYS A 155 -5.44 2.70 10.19
C CYS A 155 -4.20 3.34 10.83
N GLN A 156 -4.18 4.68 10.91
CA GLN A 156 -3.11 5.42 11.58
C GLN A 156 -3.06 5.09 13.07
N ALA A 157 -4.21 5.04 13.76
CA ALA A 157 -4.27 4.67 15.18
C ALA A 157 -3.73 3.25 15.40
N ARG A 158 -4.07 2.30 14.52
CA ARG A 158 -3.55 0.93 14.59
C ARG A 158 -2.05 0.85 14.32
N SER A 159 -1.56 1.60 13.33
CA SER A 159 -0.13 1.74 13.05
C SER A 159 0.62 2.29 14.27
N ASN A 160 0.15 3.39 14.85
CA ASN A 160 0.74 3.99 16.03
C ASN A 160 0.71 3.06 17.25
N SER A 161 -0.36 2.30 17.43
CA SER A 161 -0.46 1.30 18.49
C SER A 161 0.57 0.18 18.33
N LEU A 162 0.76 -0.34 17.11
CA LEU A 162 1.79 -1.34 16.81
C LEU A 162 3.19 -0.77 17.01
N ALA A 163 3.45 0.44 16.54
CA ALA A 163 4.72 1.14 16.75
C ALA A 163 5.03 1.33 18.24
N GLY A 164 4.03 1.70 19.04
CA GLY A 164 4.16 1.81 20.49
C GLY A 164 4.49 0.48 21.18
N GLN A 165 3.86 -0.63 20.76
CA GLN A 165 4.19 -1.96 21.27
C GLN A 165 5.63 -2.37 20.90
N ILE A 166 6.07 -2.08 19.68
CA ILE A 166 7.44 -2.33 19.22
C ILE A 166 8.43 -1.53 20.06
N ALA A 167 8.17 -0.23 20.24
CA ALA A 167 9.01 0.66 21.04
C ALA A 167 9.12 0.20 22.50
N GLN A 168 8.01 -0.23 23.10
CA GLN A 168 8.01 -0.78 24.46
C GLN A 168 8.82 -2.07 24.58
N GLU A 169 8.78 -2.94 23.57
CA GLU A 169 9.58 -4.17 23.57
C GLU A 169 11.09 -3.88 23.53
N PHE A 170 11.51 -2.84 22.80
CA PHE A 170 12.90 -2.40 22.77
C PHE A 170 13.37 -1.75 24.09
N GLY A 171 12.49 -1.02 24.77
CA GLY A 171 12.85 -0.33 26.02
C GLY A 171 12.73 -1.19 27.29
N GLY A 172 12.03 -2.33 27.23
CA GLY A 172 11.68 -3.13 28.41
C GLY A 172 12.51 -4.40 28.64
N ASP A 173 13.22 -4.89 27.64
CA ASP A 173 13.95 -6.17 27.70
C ASP A 173 15.34 -6.02 27.06
N ASP A 174 16.39 -6.00 27.88
CA ASP A 174 17.80 -5.92 27.45
C ASP A 174 18.19 -7.07 26.50
N GLY A 175 17.38 -8.13 26.42
CA GLY A 175 17.57 -9.27 25.52
C GLY A 175 16.80 -9.20 24.20
N ALA A 176 15.91 -8.21 24.00
CA ALA A 176 15.11 -8.10 22.78
C ALA A 176 15.99 -7.69 21.58
N THR A 177 16.40 -8.67 20.78
CA THR A 177 17.09 -8.40 19.52
C THR A 177 16.13 -7.87 18.47
N ALA A 178 16.62 -7.04 17.54
CA ALA A 178 15.85 -6.57 16.39
C ALA A 178 15.19 -7.74 15.60
N ALA A 179 15.85 -8.91 15.54
CA ALA A 179 15.31 -10.10 14.89
C ALA A 179 14.08 -10.65 15.62
N THR A 180 14.10 -10.69 16.96
CA THR A 180 12.97 -11.17 17.78
C THR A 180 11.77 -10.24 17.62
N VAL A 181 12.00 -8.93 17.65
CA VAL A 181 10.96 -7.91 17.48
C VAL A 181 10.39 -7.96 16.06
N GLN A 182 11.25 -8.04 15.04
CA GLN A 182 10.82 -8.17 13.65
C GLN A 182 9.93 -9.41 13.47
N SER A 183 10.37 -10.59 13.92
CA SER A 183 9.57 -11.82 13.78
C SER A 183 8.22 -11.74 14.52
N LYS A 184 8.15 -11.05 15.66
CA LYS A 184 6.93 -10.94 16.47
C LYS A 184 5.91 -9.96 15.90
N TYR A 185 6.38 -8.89 15.25
CA TYR A 185 5.53 -7.77 14.84
C TYR A 185 5.34 -7.64 13.33
N LEU A 186 6.20 -8.22 12.50
CA LEU A 186 6.10 -8.14 11.03
C LEU A 186 4.77 -8.72 10.52
N ASP A 187 4.36 -9.89 11.00
CA ASP A 187 3.06 -10.48 10.65
C ASP A 187 1.89 -9.60 11.10
N LYS A 188 2.01 -8.97 12.28
CA LYS A 188 0.98 -8.06 12.80
C LYS A 188 0.86 -6.79 11.96
N ILE A 189 1.99 -6.25 11.50
CA ILE A 189 2.04 -5.09 10.62
C ILE A 189 1.38 -5.43 9.28
N PHE A 190 1.77 -6.55 8.65
CA PHE A 190 1.17 -6.98 7.39
C PHE A 190 -0.33 -7.27 7.52
N ALA A 191 -0.76 -7.94 8.60
CA ALA A 191 -2.18 -8.18 8.84
C ALA A 191 -2.97 -6.87 9.03
N ALA A 192 -2.42 -5.91 9.79
CA ALA A 192 -3.06 -4.62 10.00
C ALA A 192 -3.16 -3.80 8.71
N GLU A 193 -2.10 -3.82 7.90
CA GLU A 193 -2.07 -3.14 6.60
C GLU A 193 -3.06 -3.77 5.61
N ALA A 194 -3.06 -5.11 5.50
CA ALA A 194 -3.98 -5.84 4.63
C ALA A 194 -5.45 -5.59 5.01
N GLU A 195 -5.77 -5.48 6.31
CA GLU A 195 -7.11 -5.14 6.77
C GLU A 195 -7.53 -3.72 6.33
N CYS A 196 -6.61 -2.76 6.42
CA CYS A 196 -6.82 -1.40 5.94
C CYS A 196 -7.04 -1.35 4.42
N ASP A 197 -6.21 -2.06 3.66
CA ASP A 197 -6.31 -2.13 2.21
C ASP A 197 -7.62 -2.82 1.78
N ALA A 198 -8.03 -3.88 2.47
CA ALA A 198 -9.30 -4.55 2.21
C ALA A 198 -10.50 -3.62 2.41
N LYS A 199 -10.52 -2.86 3.52
CA LYS A 199 -11.57 -1.87 3.81
C LYS A 199 -11.57 -0.72 2.80
N PHE A 200 -10.39 -0.29 2.36
CA PHE A 200 -10.26 0.73 1.31
C PHE A 200 -10.84 0.22 -0.01
N ASN A 201 -10.43 -0.96 -0.46
CA ASN A 201 -10.94 -1.57 -1.70
C ASN A 201 -12.46 -1.78 -1.65
N GLN A 202 -12.98 -2.20 -0.51
CA GLN A 202 -14.43 -2.31 -0.29
C GLN A 202 -15.13 -0.94 -0.40
N LEU A 203 -14.55 0.11 0.20
CA LEU A 203 -15.10 1.47 0.12
C LEU A 203 -15.15 1.97 -1.34
N ILE A 204 -14.08 1.77 -2.11
CA ILE A 204 -14.00 2.18 -3.52
C ILE A 204 -14.97 1.38 -4.39
N SER A 205 -15.07 0.07 -4.19
CA SER A 205 -16.05 -0.76 -4.90
C SER A 205 -17.48 -0.33 -4.63
N ASN A 206 -17.81 -0.01 -3.36
CA ASN A 206 -19.12 0.53 -3.00
C ASN A 206 -19.38 1.88 -3.67
N ALA A 207 -18.39 2.78 -3.70
CA ALA A 207 -18.51 4.06 -4.38
C ALA A 207 -18.79 3.92 -5.89
N HIS A 208 -18.09 3.01 -6.58
CA HIS A 208 -18.37 2.69 -7.98
C HIS A 208 -19.81 2.18 -8.19
N ASN A 209 -20.30 1.33 -7.30
CA ASN A 209 -21.67 0.83 -7.35
C ASN A 209 -22.70 1.95 -7.15
N GLU A 210 -22.46 2.86 -6.19
CA GLU A 210 -23.31 4.04 -5.95
C GLU A 210 -23.32 4.97 -7.17
N TYR A 211 -22.17 5.23 -7.80
CA TYR A 211 -22.07 6.01 -9.03
C TYR A 211 -22.84 5.37 -10.19
N LYS A 212 -22.66 4.07 -10.40
CA LYS A 212 -23.38 3.33 -11.44
C LYS A 212 -24.89 3.36 -11.22
N ALA A 213 -25.35 3.14 -9.98
CA ALA A 213 -26.77 3.20 -9.62
C ALA A 213 -27.37 4.60 -9.79
N ALA A 214 -26.58 5.65 -9.63
CA ALA A 214 -26.98 7.03 -9.87
C ALA A 214 -26.93 7.47 -11.34
N GLY A 215 -26.50 6.59 -12.26
CA GLY A 215 -26.32 6.94 -13.68
C GLY A 215 -25.17 7.93 -13.91
N LEU A 216 -24.12 7.82 -13.08
CA LEU A 216 -22.88 8.60 -13.08
C LEU A 216 -21.66 7.76 -13.51
N GLY A 217 -21.84 6.56 -14.05
CA GLY A 217 -20.76 5.59 -14.28
C GLY A 217 -19.62 6.07 -15.17
N ASP A 218 -19.87 7.04 -16.06
CA ASP A 218 -18.88 7.61 -16.96
C ASP A 218 -18.15 8.84 -16.35
N GLN A 219 -18.57 9.31 -15.17
CA GLN A 219 -17.91 10.42 -14.51
C GLN A 219 -16.67 9.96 -13.75
N SER A 220 -15.63 10.80 -13.79
CA SER A 220 -14.42 10.57 -13.01
C SER A 220 -14.72 10.58 -11.52
N LEU A 221 -14.22 9.54 -10.84
CA LEU A 221 -14.18 9.50 -9.39
C LEU A 221 -13.09 10.44 -8.87
N PRO A 222 -13.24 11.02 -7.68
CA PRO A 222 -12.14 11.66 -6.99
C PRO A 222 -10.95 10.70 -6.80
N ASP A 223 -9.74 11.24 -6.74
CA ASP A 223 -8.51 10.45 -6.56
C ASP A 223 -8.33 9.99 -5.09
N TRP A 224 -9.26 9.16 -4.62
CA TRP A 224 -9.23 8.59 -3.27
C TRP A 224 -8.07 7.61 -3.07
N SER A 225 -7.58 6.98 -4.14
CA SER A 225 -6.44 6.05 -4.11
C SER A 225 -5.15 6.77 -3.78
N SER A 226 -4.81 7.86 -4.48
CA SER A 226 -3.63 8.66 -4.14
C SER A 226 -3.71 9.21 -2.71
N GLN A 227 -4.89 9.69 -2.31
CA GLN A 227 -5.12 10.15 -0.95
C GLN A 227 -4.92 9.07 0.11
N TYR A 228 -5.31 7.83 -0.17
CA TYR A 228 -5.12 6.70 0.74
C TYR A 228 -3.64 6.30 0.83
N GLU A 229 -2.97 6.14 -0.32
CA GLU A 229 -1.55 5.76 -0.37
C GLU A 229 -0.63 6.81 0.29
N SER A 230 -0.92 8.10 0.11
CA SER A 230 -0.21 9.18 0.79
C SER A 230 -0.34 9.06 2.32
N ALA A 231 -1.57 8.83 2.82
CA ALA A 231 -1.80 8.65 4.27
C ALA A 231 -1.14 7.37 4.81
N LYS A 232 -1.08 6.30 4.01
CA LYS A 232 -0.39 5.05 4.34
C LYS A 232 1.11 5.27 4.47
N ALA A 233 1.71 6.02 3.55
CA ALA A 233 3.12 6.40 3.61
C ALA A 233 3.43 7.25 4.86
N GLU A 234 2.59 8.24 5.16
CA GLU A 234 2.71 9.07 6.37
C GLU A 234 2.62 8.23 7.65
N ALA A 235 1.65 7.32 7.74
CA ALA A 235 1.50 6.45 8.90
C ALA A 235 2.70 5.51 9.11
N ARG A 236 3.31 5.01 8.03
CA ARG A 236 4.55 4.23 8.08
C ARG A 236 5.74 5.07 8.55
N ALA A 237 5.89 6.28 8.03
CA ALA A 237 6.95 7.20 8.44
C ALA A 237 6.82 7.58 9.93
N GLY A 238 5.60 7.87 10.40
CA GLY A 238 5.32 8.15 11.81
C GLY A 238 5.64 6.97 12.72
N ALA A 239 5.26 5.75 12.32
CA ALA A 239 5.59 4.55 13.06
C ALA A 239 7.11 4.33 13.17
N LEU A 240 7.85 4.50 12.07
CA LEU A 240 9.31 4.41 12.06
C LEU A 240 9.96 5.45 12.98
N ALA A 241 9.44 6.68 13.03
CA ALA A 241 9.94 7.73 13.92
C ALA A 241 9.74 7.37 15.41
N VAL A 242 8.57 6.80 15.77
CA VAL A 242 8.30 6.32 17.14
C VAL A 242 9.28 5.23 17.54
N ILE A 243 9.53 4.26 16.65
CA ILE A 243 10.50 3.17 16.90
C ILE A 243 11.92 3.73 17.03
N ALA A 244 12.34 4.61 16.12
CA ALA A 244 13.68 5.21 16.16
C ALA A 244 13.93 6.00 17.46
N ASN A 245 12.93 6.76 17.92
CA ASN A 245 13.03 7.50 19.18
C ASN A 245 13.11 6.61 20.42
N SER A 246 12.64 5.36 20.34
CA SER A 246 12.71 4.40 21.45
C SER A 246 14.07 3.71 21.61
N LEU A 247 14.95 3.84 20.62
CA LEU A 247 16.30 3.24 20.61
C LEU A 247 17.38 4.17 21.15
N ASN A 248 17.04 5.45 21.42
CA ASN A 248 17.94 6.45 21.99
C ASN A 248 17.79 6.53 23.50
#